data_AF-A0A1G3Y9D6-F1
#
_entry.id   AF-A0A1G3Y9D6-F1
#
_cell.length_a   1.000
_cell.length_b   1.000
_cell.length_c   1.000
_cell.angle_alpha   90.00
_cell.angle_beta   90.00
_cell.angle_gamma   90.00
#
_symmetry.space_group_name_H-M   'P 1'
#
loop_
_entity.id
_entity.type
_entity.pdbx_description
1 polymer ?
#
loop_
_entity_poly.entity_id
_entity_poly.type
_entity_poly.pdbx_seq_one_letter_code
_entity_poly.pdbx_strand_id
1 'polypeptide(L)' 'MKIYCNQLGMLVEFSYCISMNENLPCRNVLGCWKERMDIISLLRERFTDEELKKVFSGPPKSRIERIITSIKKEG' A
#
# COMPACT_ATOMS: atom_id res chain seq x y z
N MET A 1 -8.87 -6.60 -12.36
CA MET A 1 -7.57 -7.28 -12.62
C MET A 1 -7.01 -7.79 -11.29
N LYS A 2 -6.50 -9.04 -11.26
CA LYS A 2 -5.94 -9.66 -10.04
C LYS A 2 -4.47 -10.02 -10.25
N ILE A 3 -3.67 -9.93 -9.19
CA ILE A 3 -2.26 -10.38 -9.17
C ILE A 3 -1.98 -11.20 -7.93
N TYR A 4 -0.98 -12.09 -7.98
CA TYR A 4 -0.53 -12.82 -6.80
C TYR A 4 0.33 -11.92 -5.92
N CYS A 5 -0.10 -11.70 -4.67
CA CYS A 5 0.63 -10.90 -3.70
C CYS A 5 1.56 -11.79 -2.86
N ASN A 6 2.88 -11.69 -3.08
CA ASN A 6 3.87 -12.45 -2.32
C ASN A 6 3.85 -12.20 -0.81
N GLN A 7 3.37 -11.02 -0.38
CA GLN A 7 3.24 -10.71 1.06
C GLN A 7 2.07 -11.43 1.73
N LEU A 8 1.02 -11.75 0.98
CA LEU A 8 -0.22 -12.34 1.51
C LEU A 8 -0.43 -13.78 1.06
N GLY A 9 0.31 -14.26 0.06
CA GLY A 9 0.20 -15.62 -0.45
C GLY A 9 -1.09 -15.88 -1.24
N MET A 10 -1.75 -14.84 -1.75
CA MET A 10 -3.05 -14.96 -2.42
C MET A 10 -3.22 -13.99 -3.60
N LEU A 11 -4.23 -14.25 -4.44
CA LEU A 11 -4.64 -13.33 -5.49
C LEU A 11 -5.40 -12.14 -4.89
N VAL A 12 -4.98 -10.92 -5.26
CA VAL A 12 -5.59 -9.67 -4.81
C VAL A 12 -5.93 -8.76 -5.99
N GLU A 13 -6.94 -7.93 -5.79
CA GLU A 13 -7.30 -6.88 -6.76
C GLU A 13 -6.49 -5.61 -6.55
N PHE A 14 -6.48 -4.76 -7.57
CA PHE A 14 -5.86 -3.43 -7.48
C PHE A 14 -6.51 -2.58 -6.39
N SER A 15 -7.85 -2.63 -6.28
CA SER A 15 -8.64 -1.97 -5.24
C SER A 15 -8.13 -2.27 -3.84
N TYR A 16 -7.85 -3.55 -3.57
CA TYR A 16 -7.27 -3.99 -2.30
C TYR A 16 -5.89 -3.33 -2.08
N CYS A 17 -5.03 -3.32 -3.10
CA CYS A 17 -3.69 -2.75 -2.98
C CYS A 17 -3.69 -1.25 -2.65
N ILE A 18 -4.73 -0.50 -3.03
CA ILE A 18 -4.85 0.94 -2.79
C ILE A 18 -5.61 1.29 -1.49
N SER A 19 -6.15 0.31 -0.75
CA SER A 19 -7.00 0.56 0.42
C SER A 19 -6.48 -0.05 1.74
N MET A 20 -5.20 -0.39 1.83
CA MET A 20 -4.64 -1.21 2.90
C MET A 20 -4.40 -0.46 4.22
N ASN A 21 -3.67 0.65 4.16
CA ASN A 21 -3.16 1.35 5.35
C ASN A 21 -3.91 2.66 5.51
N GLU A 22 -5.08 2.65 6.15
CA GLU A 22 -5.90 3.86 6.31
C GLU A 22 -6.29 4.47 4.95
N ASN A 23 -6.76 3.61 4.04
CA ASN A 23 -7.04 3.93 2.64
C ASN A 23 -5.82 4.36 1.80
N LEU A 24 -4.59 4.15 2.29
CA LEU A 24 -3.37 4.38 1.50
C LEU A 24 -2.91 3.12 0.78
N PRO A 25 -2.19 3.30 -0.36
CA PRO A 25 -1.67 2.19 -1.11
C PRO A 25 -0.58 1.43 -0.35
N CYS A 26 -0.44 0.15 -0.68
CA CYS A 26 0.67 -0.64 -0.20
C CYS A 26 1.98 -0.17 -0.84
N ARG A 27 3.10 -0.27 -0.10
CA ARG A 27 4.42 0.20 -0.59
C ARG A 27 4.90 -0.48 -1.87
N ASN A 28 4.45 -1.71 -2.12
CA ASN A 28 4.89 -2.48 -3.28
C ASN A 28 4.02 -2.25 -4.52
N VAL A 29 2.98 -1.40 -4.43
CA VAL A 29 2.00 -1.22 -5.51
C VAL A 29 2.65 -0.80 -6.83
N LEU A 30 3.67 0.07 -6.79
CA LEU A 30 4.39 0.52 -7.98
C LEU A 30 5.05 -0.65 -8.71
N GLY A 31 5.83 -1.46 -7.99
CA GLY A 31 6.53 -2.62 -8.58
C GLY A 31 5.56 -3.70 -9.07
N CYS A 32 4.45 -3.90 -8.36
CA CYS A 32 3.45 -4.93 -8.68
C CYS A 32 2.61 -4.59 -9.93
N TRP A 33 2.33 -3.31 -10.17
CA TRP A 33 1.35 -2.88 -11.18
C TRP A 33 1.95 -2.08 -12.35
N LYS A 34 3.20 -1.59 -12.28
CA LYS A 34 3.83 -0.79 -13.35
C LYS A 34 3.88 -1.48 -14.72
N GLU A 35 4.05 -2.80 -14.77
CA GLU A 35 4.09 -3.57 -16.03
C GLU A 35 2.69 -3.83 -16.61
N ARG A 36 1.63 -3.47 -15.89
CA ARG A 36 0.25 -3.80 -16.23
C ARG A 36 -0.60 -2.58 -16.53
N MET A 37 -0.24 -1.43 -16.00
CA MET A 37 -0.97 -0.17 -16.16
C MET A 37 -0.10 1.03 -15.76
N ASP A 38 -0.53 2.24 -16.16
CA ASP A 38 0.08 3.48 -15.70
C ASP A 38 -0.29 3.77 -14.24
N ILE A 39 0.38 3.05 -13.35
CA ILE A 39 0.17 3.12 -11.92
C ILE A 39 0.56 4.49 -11.35
N ILE A 40 1.53 5.19 -11.96
CA ILE A 40 2.00 6.49 -11.45
C ILE A 40 0.90 7.53 -11.63
N SER A 41 0.31 7.61 -12.82
CA SER A 41 -0.79 8.55 -13.09
C SER A 41 -2.01 8.25 -12.22
N LEU A 42 -2.39 6.98 -12.07
CA LEU A 42 -3.51 6.57 -11.21
C LEU A 42 -3.31 6.94 -9.74
N LEU A 43 -2.10 6.78 -9.22
CA LEU A 43 -1.80 7.17 -7.84
C LEU A 43 -1.85 8.69 -7.66
N ARG A 44 -1.34 9.46 -8.62
CA ARG A 44 -1.40 10.94 -8.58
C ARG A 44 -2.81 11.50 -8.72
N GLU A 45 -3.70 10.79 -9.43
CA GLU A 45 -5.12 11.17 -9.53
C GLU A 45 -5.88 10.87 -8.23
N ARG A 46 -5.51 9.79 -7.53
CA ARG A 46 -6.23 9.29 -6.35
C ARG A 46 -5.73 9.84 -5.02
N PHE A 47 -4.45 10.18 -4.90
CA PHE A 47 -3.80 10.48 -3.63
C PHE A 47 -3.06 11.81 -3.68
N THR A 48 -3.00 12.52 -2.55
CA THR A 48 -2.20 13.74 -2.46
C THR A 48 -0.71 13.42 -2.37
N ASP A 49 0.13 14.41 -2.66
CA ASP A 49 1.57 14.27 -2.53
C ASP A 49 2.00 13.93 -1.08
N GLU A 50 1.31 14.45 -0.07
CA GLU A 50 1.55 14.13 1.34
C GLU A 50 1.23 12.67 1.66
N GLU A 51 0.14 12.15 1.12
CA GLU A 51 -0.26 10.75 1.27
C GLU A 51 0.74 9.81 0.61
N LEU A 52 1.14 10.12 -0.63
CA LEU A 52 2.17 9.37 -1.35
C LEU A 52 3.52 9.46 -0.62
N LYS A 53 3.89 10.62 -0.08
CA LYS A 53 5.08 10.78 0.76
C LYS A 53 5.01 9.90 2.02
N LYS A 54 3.88 9.83 2.72
CA LYS A 54 3.71 8.93 3.89
C LYS A 54 3.96 7.47 3.53
N VAL A 55 3.51 7.04 2.35
CA VAL A 55 3.70 5.66 1.88
C VAL A 55 5.14 5.41 1.47
N PHE A 56 5.73 6.28 0.64
CA PHE A 56 7.00 6.00 -0.07
C PHE A 56 8.24 6.65 0.54
N SER A 57 8.10 7.68 1.39
CA SER A 57 9.25 8.45 1.92
C SER A 57 9.72 8.02 3.32
N GLY A 58 9.01 7.12 4.00
CA GLY A 58 9.40 6.65 5.33
C GLY A 58 10.30 5.41 5.30
N PRO A 59 11.18 5.19 6.31
CA PRO A 59 11.86 3.91 6.50
C PRO A 59 10.83 2.76 6.53
N PRO A 60 11.19 1.52 6.14
CA PRO A 60 10.35 0.33 6.36
C PRO A 60 9.82 0.36 7.78
N LYS A 61 8.51 0.61 7.99
CA LYS A 61 7.94 0.47 9.32
C LYS A 61 8.28 -0.94 9.77
N SER A 62 9.08 -1.04 10.81
CA SER A 62 9.58 -2.35 11.26
C SER A 62 8.37 -3.21 11.64
N ARG A 63 8.47 -4.54 11.55
CA ARG A 63 7.37 -5.44 11.96
C ARG A 63 6.83 -5.11 13.37
N ILE A 64 7.70 -4.59 14.24
CA ILE A 64 7.40 -4.18 15.61
C ILE A 64 6.46 -2.96 15.65
N GLU A 65 6.65 -1.95 14.81
CA GLU A 65 5.79 -0.76 14.79
C GLU A 65 4.36 -1.06 14.34
N ARG A 66 4.18 -2.03 13.42
CA ARG A 66 2.84 -2.49 13.01
C ARG A 66 2.11 -3.17 14.17
N ILE A 67 2.81 -4.00 14.95
CA ILE A 67 2.25 -4.68 16.12
C ILE A 67 1.83 -3.65 17.17
N ILE A 68 2.69 -2.67 17.48
CA ILE A 68 2.38 -1.62 18.46
C ILE A 68 1.16 -0.77 18.03
N THR A 69 1.02 -0.48 16.73
CA THR A 69 -0.13 0.28 16.22
C THR A 69 -1.43 -0.53 16.30
N SER A 70 -1.38 -1.84 16.02
CA SER A 70 -2.55 -2.73 16.18
C SER A 70 -2.99 -2.86 17.63
N ILE A 71 -2.05 -2.90 18.59
CA ILE A 71 -2.36 -2.99 20.02
C ILE A 71 -2.95 -1.68 20.56
N LYS A 72 -2.54 -0.52 20.02
CA LYS A 72 -3.04 0.80 20.47
C LYS A 72 -4.50 1.10 20.10
N LYS A 73 -5.16 0.31 19.25
CA LYS A 73 -6.58 0.52 18.87
C LYS A 73 -7.58 -0.10 19.85
N GLU A 74 -7.13 -0.73 20.93
CA GLU A 74 -7.99 -1.16 22.04
C GLU A 74 -7.64 -0.34 23.29
N GLY A 75 -8.39 0.73 23.53
CA GLY A 75 -8.30 1.60 24.70
C GLY A 75 -9.55 2.45 24.81
#